data_AF-A0A6A7LL99-F1
#
_entry.id   AF-A0A6A7LL99-F1
#
_cell.length_a   1.000
_cell.length_b   1.000
_cell.length_c   1.000
_cell.angle_alpha   90.00
_cell.angle_beta   90.00
_cell.angle_gamma   90.00
#
_symmetry.space_group_name_H-M   'P 1'
#
loop_
_entity.id
_entity.type
_entity.pdbx_description
1 polymer ?
#
loop_
_entity_poly.entity_id
_entity_poly.type
_entity_poly.pdbx_seq_one_letter_code
_entity_poly.pdbx_strand_id
1 'polypeptide(L)'
;MSEFAFFRFMSLNLLTNEEKEHKNDVIDVTEQVLDAEGIECDSKIAKLPEQMIIKILSEVRKRRRKAKQSENVEEEEEVEVEGQKESPVSAR
;
A
#
# COMPACT_ATOMS: atom_id res chain seq x y z
N MET A 1 -9.28 -10.72 -0.02
CA MET A 1 -10.06 -9.96 -1.03
C MET A 1 -9.44 -8.59 -1.21
N SER A 2 -8.16 -8.58 -1.57
CA SER A 2 -7.25 -7.45 -1.29
C SER A 2 -6.13 -7.34 -2.35
N GLU A 3 -6.12 -8.25 -3.35
CA GLU A 3 -5.21 -8.17 -4.49
C GLU A 3 -5.42 -6.88 -5.31
N PHE A 4 -6.65 -6.38 -5.34
CA PHE A 4 -6.97 -5.15 -6.08
C PHE A 4 -6.34 -3.91 -5.43
N ALA A 5 -6.20 -3.89 -4.12
CA ALA A 5 -5.47 -2.86 -3.39
C ALA A 5 -3.98 -2.89 -3.76
N PHE A 6 -3.38 -4.08 -3.81
CA PHE A 6 -2.00 -4.25 -4.25
C PHE A 6 -1.78 -3.76 -5.68
N PHE A 7 -2.65 -4.13 -6.63
CA PHE A 7 -2.58 -3.61 -8.00
C PHE A 7 -2.73 -2.09 -8.06
N ARG A 8 -3.56 -1.50 -7.18
CA ARG A 8 -3.65 -0.05 -7.06
C ARG A 8 -2.35 0.58 -6.59
N PHE A 9 -1.72 0.05 -5.55
CA PHE A 9 -0.41 0.52 -5.09
C PHE A 9 0.65 0.41 -6.20
N MET A 10 0.66 -0.71 -6.94
CA MET A 10 1.55 -0.89 -8.09
C MET A 10 1.28 0.13 -9.20
N SER A 11 0.01 0.34 -9.57
CA SER A 11 -0.37 1.27 -10.66
C SER A 11 0.00 2.72 -10.36
N LEU A 12 0.09 3.06 -9.08
CA LEU A 12 0.49 4.38 -8.58
C LEU A 12 1.98 4.45 -8.22
N ASN A 13 2.76 3.38 -8.51
CA ASN A 13 4.18 3.27 -8.15
C ASN A 13 4.49 3.57 -6.67
N LEU A 14 3.56 3.24 -5.77
CA LEU A 14 3.71 3.53 -4.34
C LEU A 14 4.53 2.46 -3.60
N LEU A 15 4.72 1.28 -4.19
CA LEU A 15 5.42 0.15 -3.58
C LEU A 15 6.92 0.19 -3.81
N THR A 16 7.70 -0.12 -2.78
CA THR A 16 9.15 -0.38 -2.88
C THR A 16 9.43 -1.72 -3.54
N ASN A 17 10.69 -1.98 -3.92
CA ASN A 17 11.08 -3.27 -4.50
C ASN A 17 10.89 -4.43 -3.52
N GLU A 18 11.21 -4.24 -2.23
CA GLU A 18 10.94 -5.23 -1.19
C GLU A 18 9.43 -5.54 -1.11
N GLU A 19 8.57 -4.52 -1.18
CA GLU A 19 7.11 -4.70 -1.11
C GLU A 19 6.56 -5.43 -2.34
N LYS A 20 7.17 -5.25 -3.51
CA LYS A 20 6.80 -5.97 -4.74
C LYS A 20 7.20 -7.44 -4.66
N GLU A 21 8.38 -7.75 -4.09
CA GLU A 21 8.85 -9.13 -3.89
C GLU A 21 8.02 -9.87 -2.83
N HIS A 22 7.63 -9.18 -1.76
CA HIS A 22 6.80 -9.73 -0.69
C HIS A 22 5.30 -9.44 -0.91
N LYS A 23 4.81 -9.68 -2.14
CA LYS A 23 3.42 -9.41 -2.54
C LYS A 23 2.38 -9.94 -1.54
N ASN A 24 2.51 -11.20 -1.11
CA ASN A 24 1.53 -11.85 -0.24
C ASN A 24 1.47 -11.18 1.14
N ASP A 25 2.62 -10.84 1.73
CA ASP A 25 2.69 -10.12 3.02
C ASP A 25 2.00 -8.75 2.93
N VAL A 26 2.22 -8.01 1.84
CA VAL A 26 1.54 -6.72 1.63
C VAL A 26 0.03 -6.91 1.51
N ILE A 27 -0.44 -7.93 0.80
CA ILE A 27 -1.87 -8.23 0.64
C ILE A 27 -2.52 -8.59 1.98
N ASP A 28 -1.87 -9.47 2.75
CA ASP A 28 -2.37 -9.97 4.03
C ASP A 28 -2.51 -8.82 5.04
N VAL A 29 -1.49 -7.96 5.14
CA VAL A 29 -1.57 -6.79 6.03
C VAL A 29 -2.57 -5.75 5.51
N THR A 30 -2.69 -5.60 4.20
CA THR A 30 -3.69 -4.71 3.61
C THR A 30 -5.11 -5.17 3.95
N GLU A 31 -5.40 -6.46 3.89
CA GLU A 31 -6.70 -7.01 4.31
C GLU A 31 -7.02 -6.64 5.77
N GLN A 32 -6.07 -6.81 6.69
CA GLN A 32 -6.25 -6.42 8.08
C GLN A 32 -6.49 -4.92 8.27
N VAL A 33 -5.83 -4.06 7.47
CA VAL A 33 -6.04 -2.60 7.51
C VAL A 33 -7.44 -2.26 7.02
N LEU A 34 -7.86 -2.85 5.91
CA LEU A 34 -9.19 -2.64 5.34
C LEU A 34 -10.29 -3.13 6.26
N ASP A 35 -10.14 -4.29 6.88
CA ASP A 35 -11.09 -4.83 7.85
C ASP A 35 -11.23 -3.91 9.06
N ALA A 36 -10.11 -3.39 9.58
CA ALA A 36 -10.11 -2.45 10.70
C ALA A 36 -10.75 -1.09 10.36
N GLU A 37 -10.66 -0.65 9.09
CA GLU A 37 -11.33 0.55 8.59
C GLU A 37 -12.78 0.29 8.16
N GLY A 38 -13.25 -0.96 8.16
CA GLY A 38 -14.59 -1.34 7.70
C GLY A 38 -14.77 -1.30 6.17
N ILE A 39 -13.69 -1.48 5.41
CA ILE A 39 -13.64 -1.45 3.94
C ILE A 39 -13.64 -2.89 3.40
N GLU A 40 -14.80 -3.54 3.41
CA GLU A 40 -14.94 -4.98 3.11
C GLU A 40 -14.96 -5.34 1.60
N CYS A 41 -14.76 -4.40 0.67
CA CYS A 41 -14.91 -4.67 -0.78
C CYS A 41 -13.75 -4.10 -1.62
N ASP A 42 -13.09 -4.95 -2.41
CA ASP A 42 -12.10 -4.61 -3.44
C ASP A 42 -12.59 -3.46 -4.37
N SER A 43 -13.88 -3.44 -4.69
CA SER A 43 -14.47 -2.40 -5.54
C SER A 43 -14.54 -1.01 -4.89
N LYS A 44 -14.56 -0.95 -3.56
CA LYS A 44 -14.55 0.32 -2.82
C LYS A 44 -13.14 0.90 -2.81
N ILE A 45 -12.12 0.08 -2.55
CA ILE A 45 -10.72 0.53 -2.58
C ILE A 45 -10.29 1.00 -3.97
N ALA A 46 -10.68 0.30 -5.04
CA ALA A 46 -10.34 0.70 -6.40
C ALA A 46 -10.84 2.11 -6.77
N LYS A 47 -11.92 2.58 -6.12
CA LYS A 47 -12.56 3.89 -6.32
C LYS A 47 -12.09 4.96 -5.34
N LEU A 48 -11.26 4.61 -4.36
CA LEU A 48 -10.72 5.59 -3.43
C LEU A 48 -9.79 6.57 -4.16
N PRO A 49 -9.80 7.85 -3.76
CA PRO A 49 -8.85 8.82 -4.30
C PRO A 49 -7.42 8.45 -3.85
N GLU A 50 -6.43 8.86 -4.63
CA GLU A 50 -5.01 8.58 -4.38
C GLU A 50 -4.57 8.91 -2.95
N GLN A 51 -5.07 10.03 -2.40
CA GLN A 51 -4.79 10.43 -1.01
C GLN A 51 -5.22 9.38 0.03
N MET A 52 -6.33 8.70 -0.20
CA MET A 52 -6.77 7.61 0.69
C MET A 52 -5.93 6.34 0.46
N ILE A 53 -5.56 6.05 -0.79
CA ILE A 53 -4.67 4.92 -1.11
C ILE A 53 -3.31 5.07 -0.42
N ILE A 54 -2.74 6.29 -0.41
CA ILE A 54 -1.49 6.61 0.30
C ILE A 54 -1.64 6.42 1.82
N LYS A 55 -2.77 6.85 2.40
CA LYS A 55 -3.05 6.65 3.83
C LYS A 55 -3.13 5.17 4.20
N ILE A 56 -3.84 4.39 3.40
CA ILE A 56 -3.94 2.94 3.59
C ILE A 56 -2.55 2.30 3.52
N LEU A 57 -1.75 2.62 2.50
CA LEU A 57 -0.40 2.06 2.37
C LEU A 57 0.52 2.46 3.54
N SER A 58 0.36 3.68 4.05
CA SER A 58 1.11 4.15 5.23
C SER A 58 0.75 3.36 6.48
N GLU A 59 -0.53 3.06 6.70
CA GLU A 59 -0.98 2.21 7.80
C GLU A 59 -0.53 0.74 7.60
N VAL A 60 -0.54 0.23 6.36
CA VAL A 60 0.04 -1.09 6.03
C VAL A 60 1.50 -1.16 6.41
N ARG A 61 2.33 -0.18 6.01
CA ARG A 61 3.75 -0.11 6.39
C ARG A 61 3.93 -0.05 7.89
N LYS A 62 3.12 0.75 8.59
CA LYS A 62 3.16 0.86 10.05
C LYS A 62 2.85 -0.47 10.73
N ARG A 63 1.85 -1.22 10.25
CA ARG A 63 1.51 -2.55 10.80
C ARG A 63 2.56 -3.60 10.45
N ARG A 64 3.09 -3.61 9.23
CA ARG A 64 4.22 -4.47 8.83
C ARG A 64 5.44 -4.22 9.72
N ARG A 65 5.79 -2.96 9.98
CA ARG A 65 6.85 -2.58 10.92
C ARG A 65 6.54 -3.10 12.31
N LYS A 66 5.36 -2.84 12.87
CA LYS A 66 4.98 -3.35 14.21
C LYS A 66 5.03 -4.87 14.33
N ALA A 67 4.61 -5.60 13.30
CA ALA A 67 4.71 -7.05 13.26
C ALA A 67 6.19 -7.49 13.34
N LYS A 68 7.07 -6.89 12.52
CA LYS A 68 8.53 -7.13 12.57
C LYS A 68 9.18 -6.61 13.88
N GLN A 69 8.68 -5.53 14.44
CA GLN A 69 9.24 -4.80 15.58
C GLN A 69 8.84 -5.41 16.93
N SER A 70 7.75 -6.18 16.98
CA SER A 70 7.47 -7.07 18.11
C SER A 70 8.57 -8.13 18.30
N GLU A 71 9.43 -8.32 17.30
CA GLU A 71 10.61 -9.19 17.33
C GLU A 71 11.94 -8.42 17.51
N ASN A 72 12.03 -7.13 17.15
CA ASN A 72 13.25 -6.33 17.37
C ASN A 72 12.97 -4.82 17.37
N VAL A 73 13.52 -4.12 18.37
CA VAL A 73 13.23 -2.72 18.76
C VAL A 73 13.64 -1.69 17.68
N GLU A 74 12.75 -0.70 17.50
CA GLU A 74 12.91 0.67 16.92
C GLU A 74 14.00 0.97 15.89
N GLU A 75 13.59 1.09 14.61
CA GLU A 75 14.18 2.07 13.68
C GLU A 75 13.10 2.73 12.80
N GLU A 76 13.03 4.06 12.88
CA GLU A 76 12.24 4.92 12.01
C GLU A 76 13.04 5.22 10.75
N GLU A 77 12.71 4.60 9.62
CA GLU A 77 13.22 5.02 8.31
C GLU A 77 12.16 5.83 7.54
N GLU A 78 12.58 7.04 7.17
CA GLU A 78 12.00 7.91 6.15
C GLU A 78 12.12 7.20 4.79
N VAL A 79 10.99 6.85 4.18
CA VAL A 79 11.00 6.21 2.85
C VAL A 79 11.00 7.31 1.80
N GLU A 80 12.12 7.46 1.10
CA GLU A 80 12.20 8.22 -0.16
C GLU A 80 11.25 7.56 -1.19
N VAL A 81 10.13 8.22 -1.44
CA VAL A 81 9.24 7.85 -2.55
C VAL A 81 9.91 8.34 -3.83
N GLU A 82 10.40 7.42 -4.67
CA GLU A 82 10.82 7.73 -6.04
C GLU A 82 9.63 8.25 -6.85
N GLY A 83 9.39 9.55 -6.76
CA GLY A 83 8.43 10.27 -7.57
C GLY A 83 8.97 10.40 -8.99
N GLN A 84 8.67 9.42 -9.85
CA GLN A 84 8.70 9.65 -11.29
C GLN A 84 7.32 10.11 -11.75
N LYS A 85 7.25 11.42 -12.01
CA LYS A 85 6.19 12.09 -12.75
C LYS A 85 6.11 11.53 -14.18
N GLU A 86 4.87 11.54 -14.67
CA GLU A 86 4.45 11.63 -16.08
C GLU A 86 4.38 10.34 -16.91
N SER A 87 3.17 10.06 -17.41
CA SER A 87 2.96 10.15 -18.85
C SER A 87 1.50 10.52 -19.20
N PRO A 88 1.31 11.30 -20.28
CA PRO A 88 0.05 11.90 -20.67
C PRO A 88 -0.83 10.89 -21.43
N VAL A 89 -2.14 10.92 -21.19
CA VAL A 89 -3.08 10.26 -22.11
C VAL A 89 -3.19 11.13 -23.36
N SER A 90 -2.41 10.74 -24.37
CA SER A 90 -2.48 11.31 -25.71
C SER A 90 -3.74 10.84 -26.45
N ALA A 91 -4.20 11.73 -27.33
CA ALA A 91 -5.00 11.52 -28.53
C ALA A 91 -6.52 11.41 -28.39
N ARG A 92 -7.19 12.53 -28.73
CA ARG A 92 -8.25 12.49 -29.73
C ARG A 92 -8.19 13.72 -30.64
#